data_AF-A0A973S8I7-F1
#
_entry.id   AF-A0A973S8I7-F1
#
_cell.length_a   1.000
_cell.length_b   1.000
_cell.length_c   1.000
_cell.angle_alpha   90.00
_cell.angle_beta   90.00
_cell.angle_gamma   90.00
#
_symmetry.space_group_name_H-M   'P 1'
#
loop_
_entity.id
_entity.type
_entity.pdbx_description
1 polymer ?
#
loop_
_entity_poly.entity_id
_entity_poly.type
_entity_poly.pdbx_seq_one_letter_code
_entity_poly.pdbx_strand_id
1 'polypeptide(L)'
;MLTRRSFMAAGGAASALAIVGFPNMAFARANTQRRFVFIIQRGAADGLHIVAPTGDPNYAGLRGDFAQDLSSGAKLGSFFTLHPALAETAKMYADRQALFVHAVASPYRDRSHFDGQNVLETGGSAAYRLKDGWMNRLLGLLPADEGKALALSTTVPMALRGAHDVSSYASSQLASPSDDLLARVTSLYESDQQLHALWTAAMDTRMKA
;
A
#
# COMPACT_ATOMS: atom_id res chain seq x y z
N MET A 1 -1.80 40.18 -42.75
CA MET A 1 -0.66 40.88 -42.11
C MET A 1 -0.84 40.80 -40.61
N LEU A 2 0.12 40.21 -39.89
CA LEU A 2 0.10 40.19 -38.42
C LEU A 2 0.34 41.62 -37.92
N THR A 3 -0.65 42.21 -37.25
CA THR A 3 -0.50 43.52 -36.61
C THR A 3 0.08 43.33 -35.21
N ARG A 4 0.83 44.31 -34.71
CA ARG A 4 1.34 44.31 -33.31
C ARG A 4 0.22 44.05 -32.30
N ARG A 5 -0.98 44.62 -32.55
CA ARG A 5 -2.15 44.46 -31.69
C ARG A 5 -2.70 43.04 -31.71
N SER A 6 -2.80 42.40 -32.88
CA SER A 6 -3.24 41.01 -32.98
C SER A 6 -2.22 40.03 -32.39
N PHE A 7 -0.92 40.33 -32.51
CA PHE A 7 0.14 39.52 -31.90
C PHE A 7 0.11 39.60 -30.37
N MET A 8 -0.04 40.80 -29.80
CA MET A 8 -0.13 40.98 -28.34
C MET A 8 -1.41 40.36 -27.77
N ALA A 9 -2.54 40.48 -28.47
CA ALA A 9 -3.80 39.87 -28.05
C ALA A 9 -3.74 38.33 -28.08
N ALA A 10 -3.19 37.75 -29.16
CA ALA A 10 -3.04 36.30 -29.29
C ALA A 10 -1.99 35.73 -28.30
N GLY A 11 -0.86 36.43 -28.14
CA GLY A 11 0.17 36.05 -27.17
C GLY A 11 -0.31 36.12 -25.72
N GLY A 12 -1.07 37.17 -25.37
CA GLY A 12 -1.69 37.30 -24.05
C GLY A 12 -2.73 36.22 -23.77
N ALA A 13 -3.58 35.89 -24.76
CA ALA A 13 -4.59 34.83 -24.62
C ALA A 13 -3.96 33.43 -24.47
N ALA A 14 -2.90 33.13 -25.24
CA ALA A 14 -2.17 31.87 -25.12
C ALA A 14 -1.47 31.75 -23.74
N SER A 15 -0.91 32.84 -23.24
CA SER A 15 -0.27 32.90 -21.91
C SER A 15 -1.28 32.71 -20.77
N ALA A 16 -2.47 33.32 -20.87
CA ALA A 16 -3.55 33.13 -19.90
C ALA A 16 -4.07 31.69 -19.87
N LEU A 17 -4.21 31.04 -21.04
CA LEU A 17 -4.60 29.63 -21.13
C LEU A 17 -3.53 28.68 -20.57
N ALA A 18 -2.24 29.02 -20.71
CA ALA A 18 -1.16 28.22 -20.11
C ALA A 18 -1.10 28.36 -18.57
N ILE A 19 -1.51 29.50 -18.01
CA ILE A 19 -1.52 29.72 -16.56
C ILE A 19 -2.77 29.11 -15.89
N VAL A 20 -3.91 29.10 -16.58
CA VAL A 20 -5.20 28.63 -16.02
C VAL A 20 -5.52 27.17 -16.41
N GLY A 21 -4.98 26.68 -17.52
CA GLY A 21 -5.35 25.38 -18.12
C GLY A 21 -4.53 24.17 -17.67
N PHE A 22 -3.40 24.37 -17.00
CA PHE A 22 -2.68 23.25 -16.38
C PHE A 22 -3.14 23.10 -14.92
N PRO A 23 -3.65 21.93 -14.50
CA PRO A 23 -3.87 21.70 -13.09
C PRO A 23 -2.52 21.85 -12.40
N ASN A 24 -2.39 22.86 -11.55
CA ASN A 24 -1.29 22.91 -10.60
C ASN A 24 -1.43 21.66 -9.73
N MET A 25 -0.63 20.64 -10.01
CA MET A 25 -0.46 19.50 -9.13
C MET A 25 0.25 20.02 -7.88
N ALA A 26 -0.54 20.50 -6.92
CA ALA A 26 -0.05 20.81 -5.61
C ALA A 26 0.22 19.48 -4.90
N PHE A 27 1.47 19.03 -4.95
CA PHE A 27 1.92 17.98 -4.04
C PHE A 27 1.92 18.56 -2.64
N ALA A 28 1.07 18.04 -1.77
CA ALA A 28 1.02 18.45 -0.38
C ALA A 28 2.39 18.17 0.28
N ARG A 29 3.21 19.21 0.47
CA ARG A 29 4.30 19.19 1.45
C ARG A 29 3.70 19.47 2.82
N ALA A 30 3.07 18.47 3.41
CA ALA A 30 2.75 18.54 4.82
C ALA A 30 4.02 18.18 5.58
N ASN A 31 4.66 19.15 6.25
CA ASN A 31 5.73 18.85 7.21
C ASN A 31 5.08 18.11 8.38
N THR A 32 5.02 16.79 8.28
CA THR A 32 4.26 15.96 9.20
C THR A 32 5.02 14.70 9.55
N GLN A 33 5.01 14.36 10.84
CA GLN A 33 5.52 13.08 11.35
C GLN A 33 4.53 11.92 11.10
N ARG A 34 3.44 12.17 10.36
CA ARG A 34 2.42 11.15 10.06
C ARG A 34 3.00 10.11 9.12
N ARG A 35 2.84 8.85 9.51
CA ARG A 35 3.26 7.69 8.71
C ARG A 35 2.07 7.18 7.91
N PHE A 36 2.30 6.89 6.63
CA PHE A 36 1.34 6.15 5.83
C PHE A 36 1.54 4.65 6.05
N VAL A 37 0.49 3.96 6.49
CA VAL A 37 0.50 2.51 6.70
C VAL A 37 -0.44 1.89 5.68
N PHE A 38 0.10 0.97 4.87
CA PHE A 38 -0.67 0.21 3.88
C PHE A 38 -0.75 -1.25 4.30
N ILE A 39 -1.98 -1.75 4.42
CA ILE A 39 -2.25 -3.13 4.83
C ILE A 39 -3.04 -3.80 3.70
N ILE A 40 -2.50 -4.90 3.16
CA ILE A 40 -3.21 -5.76 2.22
C ILE A 40 -3.54 -7.07 2.91
N GLN A 41 -4.83 -7.39 3.00
CA GLN A 41 -5.30 -8.70 3.42
C GLN A 41 -5.19 -9.69 2.24
N ARG A 42 -3.99 -10.27 2.08
CA ARG A 42 -3.70 -11.26 1.04
C ARG A 42 -4.49 -12.55 1.29
N GLY A 43 -4.86 -13.25 0.23
CA GLY A 43 -5.59 -14.52 0.36
C GLY A 43 -7.12 -14.38 0.41
N ALA A 44 -7.67 -13.33 -0.20
CA ALA A 44 -9.11 -13.13 -0.41
C ALA A 44 -9.92 -12.80 0.85
N ALA A 45 -9.69 -11.62 1.42
CA ALA A 45 -10.57 -11.08 2.45
C ALA A 45 -12.02 -10.96 1.96
N ASP A 46 -12.95 -11.52 2.73
CA ASP A 46 -14.38 -11.42 2.45
C ASP A 46 -14.92 -10.04 2.89
N GLY A 47 -14.92 -9.08 1.96
CA GLY A 47 -15.43 -7.74 2.22
C GLY A 47 -16.91 -7.70 2.62
N LEU A 48 -17.72 -8.69 2.19
CA LEU A 48 -19.14 -8.78 2.54
C LEU A 48 -19.33 -9.32 3.97
N HIS A 49 -18.31 -9.94 4.56
CA HIS A 49 -18.31 -10.30 5.98
C HIS A 49 -17.68 -9.19 6.85
N ILE A 50 -16.67 -8.48 6.33
CA ILE A 50 -16.00 -7.38 7.05
C ILE A 50 -16.96 -6.21 7.25
N VAL A 51 -17.53 -5.67 6.17
CA VAL A 51 -18.47 -4.54 6.18
C VAL A 51 -19.75 -4.96 5.47
N ALA A 52 -20.61 -5.63 6.21
CA ALA A 52 -21.73 -6.37 5.65
C ALA A 52 -22.97 -5.50 5.42
N PRO A 53 -23.64 -5.61 4.26
CA PRO A 53 -24.88 -4.90 3.97
C PRO A 53 -26.08 -5.57 4.66
N THR A 54 -26.10 -5.64 5.99
CA THR A 54 -27.18 -6.29 6.76
C THR A 54 -28.56 -5.65 6.58
N GLY A 55 -28.62 -4.42 6.05
CA GLY A 55 -29.88 -3.78 5.67
C GLY A 55 -30.47 -4.28 4.35
N ASP A 56 -29.73 -5.08 3.58
CA ASP A 56 -30.26 -5.78 2.41
C ASP A 56 -31.08 -7.00 2.87
N PRO A 57 -32.37 -7.10 2.50
CA PRO A 57 -33.22 -8.21 2.91
C PRO A 57 -32.72 -9.58 2.41
N ASN A 58 -31.92 -9.61 1.34
CA ASN A 58 -31.36 -10.84 0.79
C ASN A 58 -30.07 -11.28 1.49
N TYR A 59 -29.40 -10.39 2.25
CA TYR A 59 -28.08 -10.67 2.82
C TYR A 59 -28.12 -11.91 3.73
N ALA A 60 -29.06 -11.96 4.68
CA ALA A 60 -29.15 -13.08 5.62
C ALA A 60 -29.41 -14.41 4.90
N GLY A 61 -30.32 -14.42 3.92
CA GLY A 61 -30.63 -15.62 3.14
C GLY A 61 -29.47 -16.12 2.29
N LEU A 62 -28.68 -15.20 1.70
CA LEU A 62 -27.52 -15.54 0.87
C LEU A 62 -26.28 -15.94 1.69
N ARG A 63 -26.18 -15.50 2.95
CA ARG A 63 -25.00 -15.70 3.80
C ARG A 63 -25.18 -16.80 4.84
N GLY A 64 -26.42 -17.19 5.13
CA GLY A 64 -26.71 -18.26 6.09
C GLY A 64 -26.13 -17.97 7.46
N ASP A 65 -25.42 -18.93 8.03
CA ASP A 65 -24.85 -18.86 9.38
C ASP A 65 -23.90 -17.67 9.57
N PHE A 66 -23.18 -17.24 8.52
CA PHE A 66 -22.31 -16.07 8.54
C PHE A 66 -23.04 -14.75 8.87
N ALA A 67 -24.36 -14.69 8.67
CA ALA A 67 -25.12 -13.51 9.07
C ALA A 67 -25.26 -13.39 10.60
N GLN A 68 -25.22 -14.50 11.33
CA GLN A 68 -25.38 -14.53 12.79
C GLN A 68 -24.14 -13.96 13.50
N ASP A 69 -22.96 -14.13 12.91
CA ASP A 69 -21.69 -13.57 13.38
C ASP A 69 -21.76 -12.04 13.52
N LEU A 70 -22.69 -11.39 12.81
CA LEU A 70 -22.84 -9.94 12.80
C LEU A 70 -23.88 -9.40 13.79
N SER A 71 -24.50 -10.27 14.58
CA SER A 71 -25.53 -9.89 15.56
C SER A 71 -25.02 -8.90 16.61
N SER A 72 -23.75 -9.00 17.00
CA SER A 72 -23.05 -8.10 17.93
C SER A 72 -22.19 -7.04 17.22
N GLY A 73 -22.26 -6.95 15.89
CA GLY A 73 -21.45 -6.05 15.09
C GLY A 73 -21.89 -4.59 15.22
N ALA A 74 -20.94 -3.66 15.04
CA ALA A 74 -21.23 -2.23 15.11
C ALA A 74 -21.98 -1.76 13.86
N LYS A 75 -23.10 -1.04 14.04
CA LYS A 75 -23.85 -0.47 12.92
C LYS A 75 -23.14 0.74 12.33
N LEU A 76 -22.93 0.72 11.02
CA LEU A 76 -22.38 1.82 10.23
C LEU A 76 -23.53 2.50 9.47
N GLY A 77 -24.36 3.23 10.22
CA GLY A 77 -25.63 3.76 9.72
C GLY A 77 -26.73 2.69 9.66
N SER A 78 -27.68 2.84 8.76
CA SER A 78 -28.85 1.95 8.65
C SER A 78 -28.62 0.70 7.82
N PHE A 79 -27.64 0.70 6.92
CA PHE A 79 -27.49 -0.35 5.91
C PHE A 79 -26.35 -1.33 6.19
N PHE A 80 -25.25 -0.86 6.79
CA PHE A 80 -24.05 -1.67 6.98
C PHE A 80 -23.81 -2.03 8.45
N THR A 81 -23.22 -3.21 8.67
CA THR A 81 -22.72 -3.67 9.98
C THR A 81 -21.26 -4.08 9.82
N LEU A 82 -20.40 -3.56 10.69
CA LEU A 82 -19.01 -3.95 10.80
C LEU A 82 -18.89 -5.23 11.62
N HIS A 83 -18.05 -6.17 11.19
CA HIS A 83 -17.79 -7.41 11.92
C HIS A 83 -17.33 -7.15 13.37
N PRO A 84 -17.83 -7.91 14.38
CA PRO A 84 -17.51 -7.66 15.79
C PRO A 84 -16.02 -7.69 16.13
N ALA A 85 -15.22 -8.50 15.41
CA ALA A 85 -13.77 -8.57 15.61
C ALA A 85 -13.03 -7.25 15.28
N LEU A 86 -13.70 -6.29 14.64
CA LEU A 86 -13.15 -4.97 14.28
C LEU A 86 -13.64 -3.87 15.24
N ALA A 87 -13.81 -4.19 16.51
CA ALA A 87 -14.30 -3.26 17.54
C ALA A 87 -13.49 -1.96 17.62
N GLU A 88 -12.16 -2.01 17.48
CA GLU A 88 -11.33 -0.79 17.47
C GLU A 88 -11.56 0.06 16.21
N THR A 89 -11.76 -0.58 15.06
CA THR A 89 -12.12 0.14 13.83
C THR A 89 -13.53 0.75 13.93
N ALA A 90 -14.46 0.11 14.65
CA ALA A 90 -15.76 0.69 14.96
C ALA A 90 -15.63 1.99 15.76
N LYS A 91 -14.76 2.02 16.78
CA LYS A 91 -14.46 3.23 17.56
C LYS A 91 -13.88 4.33 16.67
N MET A 92 -12.87 3.99 15.84
CA MET A 92 -12.31 4.94 14.88
C MET A 92 -13.37 5.50 13.93
N TYR A 93 -14.32 4.69 13.47
CA TYR A 93 -15.41 5.15 12.63
C TYR A 93 -16.34 6.13 13.37
N ALA A 94 -16.72 5.81 14.61
CA ALA A 94 -17.51 6.70 15.46
C ALA A 94 -16.82 8.05 15.69
N ASP A 95 -15.48 8.04 15.83
CA ASP A 95 -14.65 9.24 16.00
C ASP A 95 -14.35 9.97 14.68
N ARG A 96 -14.92 9.51 13.54
CA ARG A 96 -14.67 10.04 12.19
C ARG A 96 -13.21 9.95 11.74
N GLN A 97 -12.51 8.91 12.20
CA GLN A 97 -11.12 8.59 11.87
C GLN A 97 -10.98 7.39 10.93
N ALA A 98 -12.09 6.69 10.62
CA ALA A 98 -12.14 5.62 9.63
C ALA A 98 -13.22 5.90 8.58
N LEU A 99 -12.94 5.49 7.33
CA LEU A 99 -13.87 5.54 6.21
C LEU A 99 -13.87 4.17 5.53
N PHE A 100 -15.07 3.69 5.18
CA PHE A 100 -15.26 2.50 4.36
C PHE A 100 -15.71 2.91 2.97
N VAL A 101 -15.11 2.30 1.94
CA VAL A 101 -15.47 2.56 0.54
C VAL A 101 -15.86 1.23 -0.10
N HIS A 102 -17.11 1.15 -0.56
CA HIS A 102 -17.68 -0.05 -1.16
C HIS A 102 -17.69 0.03 -2.69
N ALA A 103 -17.88 -1.11 -3.34
CA ALA A 103 -17.97 -1.23 -4.80
C ALA A 103 -16.76 -0.64 -5.56
N VAL A 104 -15.58 -0.70 -4.93
CA VAL A 104 -14.31 -0.31 -5.55
C VAL A 104 -13.56 -1.56 -5.99
N ALA A 105 -13.05 -1.54 -7.22
CA ALA A 105 -12.21 -2.58 -7.76
C ALA A 105 -11.13 -1.98 -8.65
N SER A 106 -10.00 -2.68 -8.77
CA SER A 106 -9.00 -2.41 -9.81
C SER A 106 -9.61 -2.66 -11.21
N PRO A 107 -8.94 -2.34 -12.34
CA PRO A 107 -9.46 -2.67 -13.67
C PRO A 107 -9.43 -4.17 -14.00
N TYR A 108 -8.83 -5.00 -13.15
CA TYR A 108 -8.66 -6.43 -13.37
C TYR A 108 -9.97 -7.22 -13.15
N ARG A 109 -10.34 -8.10 -14.10
CA ARG A 109 -11.63 -8.82 -14.10
C ARG A 109 -11.51 -10.34 -14.23
N ASP A 110 -10.30 -10.88 -14.31
CA ASP A 110 -10.08 -12.33 -14.34
C ASP A 110 -10.05 -12.93 -12.93
N ARG A 111 -9.90 -14.26 -12.84
CA ARG A 111 -10.08 -15.05 -11.60
C ARG A 111 -8.78 -15.48 -10.90
N SER A 112 -7.61 -14.97 -11.31
CA SER A 112 -6.34 -15.22 -10.62
C SER A 112 -6.13 -14.23 -9.47
N HIS A 113 -5.98 -14.75 -8.24
CA HIS A 113 -5.63 -13.94 -7.07
C HIS A 113 -4.25 -13.31 -7.19
N PHE A 114 -3.27 -14.02 -7.75
CA PHE A 114 -1.91 -13.52 -7.92
C PHE A 114 -1.89 -12.31 -8.87
N ASP A 115 -2.64 -12.39 -9.96
CA ASP A 115 -2.71 -11.34 -10.98
C ASP A 115 -3.47 -10.12 -10.47
N GLY A 116 -4.60 -10.34 -9.79
CA GLY A 116 -5.36 -9.26 -9.16
C GLY A 116 -4.56 -8.55 -8.06
N GLN A 117 -3.81 -9.31 -7.26
CA GLN A 117 -2.89 -8.75 -6.26
C GLN A 117 -1.74 -7.99 -6.93
N ASN A 118 -1.17 -8.50 -8.02
CA ASN A 118 -0.14 -7.79 -8.77
C ASN A 118 -0.66 -6.44 -9.29
N VAL A 119 -1.87 -6.41 -9.86
CA VAL A 119 -2.52 -5.16 -10.31
C VAL A 119 -2.74 -4.19 -9.15
N LEU A 120 -3.23 -4.67 -8.01
CA LEU A 120 -3.43 -3.85 -6.80
C LEU A 120 -2.11 -3.25 -6.28
N GLU A 121 -1.04 -4.05 -6.24
CA GLU A 121 0.26 -3.64 -5.71
C GLU A 121 1.05 -2.75 -6.69
N THR A 122 0.90 -2.96 -8.00
CA THR A 122 1.58 -2.14 -9.01
C THR A 122 0.82 -0.87 -9.37
N GLY A 123 -0.51 -0.85 -9.17
CA GLY A 123 -1.40 0.19 -9.68
C GLY A 123 -1.55 0.16 -11.21
N GLY A 124 -1.20 -0.96 -11.87
CA GLY A 124 -1.26 -1.10 -13.32
C GLY A 124 -2.67 -1.36 -13.86
N SER A 125 -2.80 -1.42 -15.18
CA SER A 125 -4.06 -1.79 -15.84
C SER A 125 -4.19 -3.27 -16.18
N ALA A 126 -3.09 -4.03 -16.06
CA ALA A 126 -3.01 -5.46 -16.35
C ALA A 126 -1.88 -6.09 -15.53
N ALA A 127 -2.01 -7.37 -15.23
CA ALA A 127 -1.03 -8.10 -14.43
C ALA A 127 0.33 -8.13 -15.11
N TYR A 128 1.39 -7.94 -14.32
CA TYR A 128 2.80 -7.97 -14.69
C TYR A 128 3.23 -6.98 -15.79
N ARG A 129 2.35 -6.05 -16.19
CA ARG A 129 2.66 -4.98 -17.15
C ARG A 129 3.67 -4.00 -16.55
N LEU A 130 3.45 -3.60 -15.30
CA LEU A 130 4.40 -2.81 -14.52
C LEU A 130 5.30 -3.74 -13.71
N LYS A 131 6.57 -3.36 -13.57
CA LYS A 131 7.60 -4.11 -12.83
C LYS A 131 7.97 -3.47 -11.49
N ASP A 132 7.31 -2.37 -11.15
CA ASP A 132 7.48 -1.63 -9.91
C ASP A 132 6.13 -1.38 -9.22
N GLY A 133 6.21 -1.19 -7.90
CA GLY A 133 5.07 -0.93 -7.04
C GLY A 133 4.71 0.53 -6.98
N TRP A 134 3.41 0.84 -6.83
CA TRP A 134 2.98 2.23 -6.76
C TRP A 134 3.51 2.96 -5.52
N MET A 135 3.74 2.26 -4.40
CA MET A 135 4.34 2.88 -3.22
C MET A 135 5.82 3.16 -3.42
N ASN A 136 6.56 2.31 -4.14
CA ASN A 136 7.96 2.60 -4.48
C ASN A 136 8.06 3.86 -5.33
N ARG A 137 7.20 3.99 -6.36
CA ARG A 137 7.12 5.22 -7.18
C ARG A 137 6.72 6.44 -6.35
N LEU A 138 5.85 6.27 -5.35
CA LEU A 138 5.48 7.34 -4.42
C LEU A 138 6.71 7.86 -3.64
N LEU A 139 7.67 7.02 -3.27
CA LEU A 139 8.88 7.46 -2.56
C LEU A 139 9.68 8.47 -3.36
N GLY A 140 9.75 8.33 -4.70
CA GLY A 140 10.40 9.30 -5.58
C GLY A 140 9.69 10.65 -5.67
N LEU A 141 8.45 10.75 -5.20
CA LEU A 141 7.67 12.00 -5.13
C LEU A 141 7.74 12.65 -3.74
N LEU A 142 8.20 11.92 -2.71
CA LEU A 142 8.38 12.45 -1.36
C LEU A 142 9.72 13.22 -1.25
N PRO A 143 9.84 14.17 -0.31
CA PRO A 143 11.12 14.79 0.01
C PRO A 143 12.19 13.72 0.35
N ALA A 144 13.44 13.95 -0.06
CA ALA A 144 14.51 12.94 0.03
C ALA A 144 14.84 12.51 1.47
N ASP A 145 14.60 13.37 2.45
CA ASP A 145 14.74 13.11 3.87
C ASP A 145 13.56 12.33 4.48
N GLU A 146 12.41 12.34 3.81
CA GLU A 146 11.17 11.66 4.24
C GLU A 146 10.91 10.34 3.49
N GLY A 147 11.57 10.10 2.35
CA GLY A 147 11.37 8.98 1.43
C GLY A 147 11.87 7.60 1.90
N LYS A 148 11.77 7.28 3.19
CA LYS A 148 12.13 5.97 3.73
C LYS A 148 10.89 5.08 3.85
N ALA A 149 10.98 3.84 3.34
CA ALA A 149 9.95 2.83 3.54
C ALA A 149 10.49 1.60 4.27
N LEU A 150 9.59 0.97 5.02
CA LEU A 150 9.84 -0.31 5.68
C LEU A 150 8.69 -1.25 5.35
N ALA A 151 9.03 -2.43 4.81
CA ALA A 151 8.08 -3.51 4.65
C ALA A 151 8.02 -4.36 5.92
N LEU A 152 6.85 -4.51 6.52
CA LEU A 152 6.63 -5.46 7.61
C LEU A 152 6.27 -6.84 7.04
N SER A 153 7.29 -7.51 6.48
CA SER A 153 7.17 -8.80 5.80
C SER A 153 8.55 -9.45 5.63
N THR A 154 8.57 -10.75 5.31
CA THR A 154 9.82 -11.51 5.10
C THR A 154 10.60 -11.06 3.87
N THR A 155 9.91 -10.54 2.86
CA THR A 155 10.50 -9.98 1.64
C THR A 155 9.79 -8.68 1.30
N VAL A 156 10.46 -7.79 0.57
CA VAL A 156 9.82 -6.55 0.07
C VAL A 156 8.64 -6.92 -0.85
N PRO A 157 7.40 -6.50 -0.53
CA PRO A 157 6.21 -6.78 -1.32
C PRO A 157 6.25 -6.01 -2.63
N MET A 158 5.49 -6.45 -3.64
CA MET A 158 5.48 -5.82 -4.96
C MET A 158 5.15 -4.33 -4.84
N ALA A 159 4.25 -3.92 -3.96
CA ALA A 159 3.89 -2.51 -3.78
C ALA A 159 5.08 -1.59 -3.47
N LEU A 160 6.14 -2.13 -2.87
CA LEU A 160 7.35 -1.42 -2.46
C LEU A 160 8.60 -1.76 -3.29
N ARG A 161 8.52 -2.64 -4.30
CA ARG A 161 9.65 -2.92 -5.20
C ARG A 161 9.79 -1.84 -6.27
N GLY A 162 11.01 -1.47 -6.62
CA GLY A 162 11.29 -0.52 -7.70
C GLY A 162 12.69 0.09 -7.56
N ALA A 163 12.88 1.30 -8.08
CA ALA A 163 14.17 1.98 -8.13
C ALA A 163 14.63 2.57 -6.78
N HIS A 164 13.72 2.75 -5.83
CA HIS A 164 14.05 3.27 -4.50
C HIS A 164 14.32 2.13 -3.52
N ASP A 165 15.35 2.29 -2.69
CA ASP A 165 15.72 1.31 -1.68
C ASP A 165 14.66 1.18 -0.59
N VAL A 166 14.27 -0.05 -0.28
CA VAL A 166 13.31 -0.38 0.76
C VAL A 166 13.83 -1.56 1.58
N SER A 167 13.83 -1.41 2.89
CA SER A 167 14.16 -2.50 3.80
C SER A 167 12.91 -3.31 4.15
N SER A 168 13.09 -4.58 4.50
CA SER A 168 12.04 -5.43 5.05
C SER A 168 12.41 -5.92 6.45
N TYR A 169 11.42 -5.96 7.34
CA TYR A 169 11.54 -6.51 8.68
C TYR A 169 10.41 -7.51 8.92
N ALA A 170 10.76 -8.69 9.42
CA ALA A 170 9.82 -9.67 9.92
C ALA A 170 10.29 -10.14 11.29
N SER A 171 9.38 -10.13 12.28
CA SER A 171 9.67 -10.74 13.57
C SER A 171 9.84 -12.24 13.40
N SER A 172 10.95 -12.78 13.87
CA SER A 172 11.18 -14.22 13.94
C SER A 172 10.87 -14.72 15.34
N GLN A 173 10.12 -15.82 15.43
CA GLN A 173 9.99 -16.59 16.69
C GLN A 173 11.13 -17.61 16.85
N LEU A 174 12.00 -17.74 15.85
CA LEU A 174 13.16 -18.61 15.95
C LEU A 174 14.15 -18.04 16.96
N ALA A 175 14.79 -18.95 17.71
CA ALA A 175 15.88 -18.57 18.58
C ALA A 175 16.98 -17.86 17.77
N SER A 176 17.63 -16.88 18.41
CA SER A 176 18.82 -16.25 17.84
C SER A 176 19.85 -17.34 17.53
N PRO A 177 20.49 -17.30 16.34
CA PRO A 177 21.51 -18.27 15.98
C PRO A 177 22.69 -18.18 16.95
N SER A 178 23.26 -19.32 17.33
CA SER A 178 24.44 -19.39 18.19
C SER A 178 25.67 -18.81 17.48
N ASP A 179 26.63 -18.32 18.26
CA ASP A 179 27.87 -17.77 17.71
C ASP A 179 28.67 -18.80 16.90
N ASP A 180 28.62 -20.08 17.29
CA ASP A 180 29.21 -21.19 16.52
C ASP A 180 28.55 -21.34 15.14
N LEU A 181 27.21 -21.25 15.07
CA LEU A 181 26.51 -21.32 13.77
C LEU A 181 26.89 -20.13 12.89
N LEU A 182 26.95 -18.92 13.46
CA LEU A 182 27.35 -17.73 12.72
C LEU A 182 28.79 -17.83 12.21
N ALA A 183 29.72 -18.32 13.02
CA ALA A 183 31.11 -18.52 12.63
C ALA A 183 31.23 -19.53 11.47
N ARG A 184 30.48 -20.64 11.53
CA ARG A 184 30.44 -21.65 10.46
C ARG A 184 29.86 -21.08 9.16
N VAL A 185 28.77 -20.33 9.25
CA VAL A 185 28.17 -19.67 8.07
C VAL A 185 29.11 -18.60 7.51
N THR A 186 29.82 -17.87 8.37
CA THR A 186 30.84 -16.89 7.96
C THR A 186 31.96 -17.56 7.17
N SER A 187 32.50 -18.67 7.68
CA SER A 187 33.52 -19.44 6.96
C SER A 187 32.98 -20.05 5.67
N LEU A 188 31.74 -20.54 5.67
CA LEU A 188 31.10 -21.10 4.48
C LEU A 188 30.93 -20.06 3.37
N TYR A 189 30.56 -18.83 3.71
CA TYR A 189 30.32 -17.74 2.76
C TYR A 189 31.57 -16.91 2.46
N GLU A 190 32.71 -17.18 3.10
CA GLU A 190 33.95 -16.39 2.97
C GLU A 190 34.44 -16.29 1.52
N SER A 191 34.34 -17.37 0.76
CA SER A 191 34.82 -17.44 -0.63
C SER A 191 33.72 -17.24 -1.68
N ASP A 192 32.47 -17.05 -1.26
CA ASP A 192 31.34 -16.91 -2.17
C ASP A 192 31.15 -15.44 -2.57
N GLN A 193 31.31 -15.13 -3.87
CA GLN A 193 31.22 -13.76 -4.37
C GLN A 193 29.87 -13.07 -4.12
N GLN A 194 28.76 -13.82 -4.06
CA GLN A 194 27.44 -13.23 -3.86
C GLN A 194 27.08 -13.19 -2.37
N LEU A 195 27.31 -14.29 -1.67
CA LEU A 195 26.85 -14.46 -0.29
C LEU A 195 27.78 -13.76 0.70
N HIS A 196 29.08 -13.63 0.43
CA HIS A 196 30.01 -12.96 1.32
C HIS A 196 29.58 -11.52 1.64
N ALA A 197 29.28 -10.73 0.60
CA ALA A 197 28.90 -9.33 0.75
C ALA A 197 27.57 -9.17 1.51
N LEU A 198 26.57 -10.01 1.18
CA LEU A 198 25.26 -9.99 1.84
C LEU A 198 25.37 -10.41 3.31
N TRP A 199 26.20 -11.41 3.61
CA TRP A 199 26.43 -11.90 4.97
C TRP A 199 27.13 -10.87 5.84
N THR A 200 28.19 -10.23 5.32
CA THR A 200 28.89 -9.16 6.03
C THR A 200 27.96 -8.00 6.36
N ALA A 201 27.13 -7.56 5.41
CA ALA A 201 26.12 -6.52 5.66
C ALA A 201 25.09 -6.94 6.73
N ALA A 202 24.69 -8.21 6.77
CA ALA A 202 23.79 -8.74 7.79
C ALA A 202 24.45 -8.74 9.20
N MET A 203 25.73 -9.14 9.30
CA MET A 203 26.48 -9.10 10.57
C MET A 203 26.69 -7.66 11.07
N ASP A 204 27.00 -6.72 10.17
CA ASP A 204 27.11 -5.29 10.50
C ASP A 204 25.79 -4.71 11.01
N THR A 205 24.67 -5.12 10.41
CA THR A 205 23.34 -4.70 10.86
C THR A 205 23.04 -5.23 12.26
N ARG A 206 23.40 -6.49 12.54
CA ARG A 206 23.23 -7.11 13.86
C ARG A 206 24.04 -6.40 14.95
N MET A 207 25.27 -5.96 14.66
CA MET A 207 26.09 -5.24 15.66
C MET A 207 25.54 -3.86 16.02
N LYS A 208 24.65 -3.30 15.19
CA LYS A 208 24.04 -1.98 15.39
C LYS A 208 22.65 -2.04 16.04
N ALA A 209 22.06 -3.22 16.14
CA ALA A 209 20.75 -3.46 16.74
C ALA A 209 20.88 -3.73 18.25
#